data_AF-A0A221K9B3-F1
#
_entry.id   AF-A0A221K9B3-F1
#
_cell.length_a   1.000
_cell.length_b   1.000
_cell.length_c   1.000
_cell.angle_alpha   90.00
_cell.angle_beta   90.00
_cell.angle_gamma   90.00
#
_symmetry.space_group_name_H-M   'P 1'
#
loop_
_entity.id
_entity.type
_entity.pdbx_description
1 polymer ?
#
loop_
_entity_poly.entity_id
_entity_poly.type
_entity_poly.pdbx_seq_one_letter_code
_entity_poly.pdbx_strand_id
1 'polypeptide(L)'
;MPQKKTSQQKAEATPAKRQKSSTERIFGPAVMSHGFTGVPNILVRGQKRLGLNTAQFNILVQLLSYWMDPAKPPFPSKRNLLERLDMSETTLQKHIRDLEAQGFLRREQQTTAAGDFGSNIYHLDGLVRKLKKLAPDFDDERAEREAARQKTERPNARANARAAAAKQRATTAKTED
;
A
#
# COMPACT_ATOMS: atom_id res chain seq x y z
N MET A 1 -57.11 28.06 12.36
CA MET A 1 -56.13 28.39 11.29
C MET A 1 -55.37 27.13 10.92
N PRO A 2 -55.47 26.64 9.67
CA PRO A 2 -54.78 25.44 9.23
C PRO A 2 -53.40 25.81 8.66
N GLN A 3 -52.32 25.23 9.20
CA GLN A 3 -51.02 25.31 8.55
C GLN A 3 -50.70 24.00 7.83
N LYS A 4 -50.82 24.08 6.51
CA LYS A 4 -50.14 23.24 5.52
C LYS A 4 -48.63 23.22 5.83
N LYS A 5 -48.04 22.03 5.98
CA LYS A 5 -46.63 21.81 5.61
C LYS A 5 -46.56 20.65 4.65
N THR A 6 -46.35 21.02 3.40
CA THR A 6 -46.06 20.19 2.23
C THR A 6 -44.89 19.26 2.53
N SER A 7 -45.15 17.96 2.45
CA SER A 7 -44.14 16.90 2.42
C SER A 7 -43.36 17.00 1.11
N GLN A 8 -42.13 17.52 1.15
CA GLN A 8 -41.23 17.46 0.01
C GLN A 8 -40.66 16.03 -0.08
N GLN A 9 -41.18 15.27 -1.05
CA GLN A 9 -40.59 14.03 -1.53
C GLN A 9 -39.20 14.32 -2.08
N LYS A 10 -38.18 13.71 -1.48
CA LYS A 10 -36.82 13.66 -2.00
C LYS A 10 -36.81 12.67 -3.17
N ALA A 11 -36.72 13.19 -4.39
CA ALA A 11 -36.56 12.40 -5.59
C ALA A 11 -35.26 11.58 -5.50
N GLU A 12 -35.39 10.24 -5.51
CA GLU A 12 -34.27 9.33 -5.68
C GLU A 12 -33.78 9.43 -7.12
N ALA A 13 -32.59 10.01 -7.30
CA ALA A 13 -31.88 9.94 -8.57
C ALA A 13 -31.41 8.50 -8.79
N THR A 14 -31.98 7.84 -9.81
CA THR A 14 -31.53 6.52 -10.28
C THR A 14 -30.03 6.57 -10.60
N PRO A 15 -29.17 5.74 -9.98
CA PRO A 15 -27.74 5.80 -10.26
C PRO A 15 -27.47 5.28 -11.67
N ALA A 16 -26.81 6.09 -12.49
CA ALA A 16 -26.28 5.67 -13.79
C ALA A 16 -25.45 4.39 -13.63
N LYS A 17 -25.61 3.42 -14.54
CA LYS A 17 -24.91 2.13 -14.50
C LYS A 17 -23.39 2.34 -14.44
N ARG A 18 -22.83 2.24 -13.23
CA ARG A 18 -21.39 2.33 -12.98
C ARG A 18 -20.69 1.18 -13.70
N GLN A 19 -19.71 1.50 -14.53
CA GLN A 19 -18.87 0.47 -15.17
C GLN A 19 -18.12 -0.32 -14.09
N LYS A 20 -18.24 -1.66 -14.13
CA LYS A 20 -17.60 -2.55 -13.15
C LYS A 20 -16.10 -2.31 -13.11
N SER A 21 -15.56 -2.14 -11.91
CA SER A 21 -14.12 -1.95 -11.74
C SER A 21 -13.34 -3.20 -12.18
N SER A 22 -12.03 -3.06 -12.43
CA SER A 22 -11.19 -4.24 -12.75
C SER A 22 -11.24 -5.28 -11.64
N THR A 23 -11.19 -4.84 -10.37
CA THR A 23 -11.23 -5.74 -9.21
C THR A 23 -12.58 -6.44 -9.07
N GLU A 24 -13.70 -5.76 -9.36
CA GLU A 24 -15.02 -6.38 -9.39
C GLU A 24 -15.17 -7.38 -10.54
N ARG A 25 -14.52 -7.16 -11.68
CA ARG A 25 -14.47 -8.13 -12.78
C ARG A 25 -13.65 -9.38 -12.43
N ILE A 26 -12.60 -9.23 -11.62
CA ILE A 26 -11.72 -10.34 -11.21
C ILE A 26 -12.37 -11.17 -10.09
N PHE A 27 -12.85 -10.53 -9.04
CA PHE A 27 -13.30 -11.21 -7.81
C PHE A 27 -14.83 -11.29 -7.66
N GLY A 28 -15.57 -10.57 -8.48
CA GLY A 28 -17.02 -10.49 -8.40
C GLY A 28 -17.52 -9.52 -7.33
N PRO A 29 -18.80 -9.09 -7.43
CA PRO A 29 -19.38 -8.10 -6.53
C PRO A 29 -19.51 -8.61 -5.08
N ALA A 30 -19.77 -9.90 -4.88
CA ALA A 30 -19.96 -10.48 -3.55
C ALA A 30 -18.67 -10.48 -2.71
N VAL A 31 -17.50 -10.62 -3.34
CA VAL A 31 -16.22 -10.51 -2.64
C VAL A 31 -15.91 -9.05 -2.37
N MET A 32 -16.05 -8.20 -3.39
CA MET A 32 -15.71 -6.78 -3.28
C MET A 32 -16.63 -6.00 -2.35
N SER A 33 -17.84 -6.48 -2.05
CA SER A 33 -18.75 -5.86 -1.07
C SER A 33 -18.21 -5.87 0.36
N HIS A 34 -17.26 -6.75 0.68
CA HIS A 34 -16.57 -6.76 1.98
C HIS A 34 -15.39 -5.77 2.03
N GLY A 35 -15.18 -5.00 0.97
CA GLY A 35 -14.06 -4.07 0.84
C GLY A 35 -12.77 -4.75 0.41
N PHE A 36 -11.69 -3.96 0.37
CA PHE A 36 -10.35 -4.44 0.06
C PHE A 36 -9.34 -3.63 0.87
N THR A 37 -8.20 -4.25 1.16
CA THR A 37 -7.11 -3.55 1.85
C THR A 37 -6.19 -2.91 0.83
N GLY A 38 -5.97 -1.60 0.95
CA GLY A 38 -5.01 -0.88 0.13
C GLY A 38 -3.58 -1.19 0.57
N VAL A 39 -2.91 -2.13 -0.09
CA VAL A 39 -1.48 -2.42 0.14
C VAL A 39 -0.66 -1.81 -0.99
N PRO A 40 0.25 -0.85 -0.71
CA PRO A 40 1.10 -0.27 -1.75
C PRO A 40 1.98 -1.34 -2.42
N ASN A 41 2.03 -1.35 -3.76
CA ASN A 41 2.87 -2.30 -4.51
C ASN A 41 4.36 -2.18 -4.17
N ILE A 42 4.83 -0.98 -3.78
CA ILE A 42 6.20 -0.77 -3.29
C ILE A 42 6.47 -1.61 -2.04
N LEU A 43 5.50 -1.71 -1.12
CA LEU A 43 5.62 -2.54 0.08
C LEU A 43 5.69 -4.01 -0.28
N VAL A 44 4.81 -4.49 -1.18
CA VAL A 44 4.77 -5.90 -1.62
C VAL A 44 6.06 -6.30 -2.34
N ARG A 45 6.55 -5.46 -3.27
CA ARG A 45 7.77 -5.74 -4.04
C ARG A 45 9.05 -5.53 -3.23
N GLY A 46 9.01 -4.63 -2.25
CA GLY A 46 10.15 -4.20 -1.45
C GLY A 46 10.34 -4.94 -0.12
N GLN A 47 9.55 -5.97 0.20
CA GLN A 47 9.55 -6.65 1.52
C GLN A 47 10.95 -7.02 2.02
N LYS A 48 11.71 -7.78 1.22
CA LYS A 48 13.06 -8.22 1.57
C LYS A 48 14.03 -7.03 1.71
N ARG A 49 13.89 -6.02 0.85
CA ARG A 49 14.71 -4.80 0.89
C ARG A 49 14.42 -3.95 2.12
N LEU A 50 13.18 -3.97 2.60
CA LEU A 50 12.75 -3.34 3.84
C LEU A 50 13.20 -4.12 5.09
N GLY A 51 13.76 -5.33 4.93
CA GLY A 51 14.15 -6.18 6.07
C GLY A 51 12.96 -6.85 6.76
N LEU A 52 11.78 -6.86 6.14
CA LEU A 52 10.58 -7.49 6.69
C LEU A 52 10.62 -8.99 6.45
N ASN A 53 10.38 -9.77 7.51
CA ASN A 53 10.04 -11.18 7.36
C ASN A 53 8.56 -11.36 6.99
N THR A 54 8.18 -12.59 6.63
CA THR A 54 6.81 -12.93 6.20
C THR A 54 5.74 -12.60 7.26
N ALA A 55 6.01 -12.90 8.54
CA ALA A 55 5.08 -12.64 9.64
C ALA A 55 4.90 -11.13 9.88
N GLN A 56 5.99 -10.38 9.87
CA GLN A 56 6.00 -8.92 10.02
C GLN A 56 5.26 -8.23 8.89
N PHE A 57 5.45 -8.67 7.64
CA PHE A 57 4.68 -8.18 6.50
C PHE A 57 3.19 -8.42 6.69
N ASN A 58 2.80 -9.64 7.09
CA ASN A 58 1.38 -9.96 7.32
C ASN A 58 0.77 -9.13 8.46
N ILE A 59 1.52 -8.90 9.54
CA ILE A 59 1.08 -7.99 10.63
C ILE A 59 0.83 -6.59 10.09
N LEU A 60 1.74 -6.03 9.28
CA LEU A 60 1.56 -4.70 8.68
C LEU A 60 0.34 -4.64 7.76
N VAL A 61 0.11 -5.66 6.93
CA VAL A 61 -1.09 -5.73 6.07
C VAL A 61 -2.37 -5.80 6.90
N GLN A 62 -2.39 -6.58 7.98
CA GLN A 62 -3.54 -6.61 8.89
C GLN A 62 -3.77 -5.24 9.53
N LEU A 63 -2.73 -4.54 9.98
CA LEU A 63 -2.88 -3.18 10.52
C LEU A 63 -3.37 -2.19 9.46
N LEU A 64 -2.88 -2.27 8.22
CA LEU A 64 -3.36 -1.46 7.09
C LEU A 64 -4.85 -1.71 6.80
N SER A 65 -5.36 -2.93 7.02
CA SER A 65 -6.79 -3.22 6.85
C SER A 65 -7.71 -2.45 7.82
N TYR A 66 -7.17 -1.97 8.96
CA TYR A 66 -7.89 -1.12 9.90
C TYR A 66 -7.66 0.37 9.65
N TRP A 67 -6.63 0.74 8.88
CA TRP A 67 -6.24 2.14 8.66
C TRP A 67 -6.85 2.70 7.37
N MET A 68 -8.15 2.98 7.41
CA MET A 68 -8.90 3.50 6.27
C MET A 68 -9.01 5.03 6.27
N ASP A 69 -8.90 5.65 7.44
CA ASP A 69 -8.97 7.09 7.64
C ASP A 69 -7.61 7.56 8.21
N PRO A 70 -6.92 8.51 7.54
CA PRO A 70 -5.62 8.99 8.01
C PRO A 70 -5.68 9.59 9.42
N ALA A 71 -6.83 10.11 9.85
CA ALA A 71 -7.02 10.65 11.20
C ALA A 71 -7.27 9.58 12.27
N LYS A 72 -7.53 8.33 11.88
CA LYS A 72 -7.87 7.22 12.78
C LYS A 72 -6.85 6.10 12.64
N PRO A 73 -5.72 6.17 13.36
CA PRO A 73 -4.72 5.10 13.34
C PRO A 73 -5.35 3.77 13.78
N PRO A 74 -4.85 2.63 13.28
CA PRO A 74 -5.42 1.32 13.56
C PRO A 74 -5.24 0.94 15.04
N PHE A 75 -6.29 0.39 15.65
CA PHE A 75 -6.31 -0.02 17.07
C PHE A 75 -6.87 -1.44 17.32
N PRO A 76 -6.57 -2.46 16.48
CA PRO A 76 -7.08 -3.80 16.74
C PRO A 76 -6.51 -4.37 18.04
N SER A 77 -7.33 -5.16 18.74
CA SER A 77 -6.85 -5.92 19.89
C SER A 77 -5.84 -6.99 19.45
N LYS A 78 -4.92 -7.36 20.35
CA LYS A 78 -4.00 -8.49 20.11
C LYS A 78 -4.76 -9.77 19.77
N ARG A 79 -5.89 -10.03 20.44
CA ARG A 79 -6.75 -11.20 20.20
C ARG A 79 -7.25 -11.23 18.75
N ASN A 80 -7.77 -10.11 18.24
CA ASN A 80 -8.29 -10.04 16.87
C ASN A 80 -7.18 -10.26 15.82
N LEU A 81 -5.94 -9.85 16.13
CA LEU A 81 -4.79 -10.15 15.28
C LEU A 81 -4.45 -11.65 15.32
N LEU A 82 -4.41 -12.25 16.51
CA LEU A 82 -4.08 -13.67 16.69
C LEU A 82 -5.14 -14.61 16.09
N GLU A 83 -6.40 -14.24 16.07
CA GLU A 83 -7.46 -15.04 15.42
C GLU A 83 -7.24 -15.18 13.90
N ARG A 84 -6.48 -14.27 13.29
CA ARG A 84 -6.22 -14.24 11.84
C ARG A 84 -4.79 -14.62 11.49
N LEU A 85 -3.89 -14.50 12.44
CA LEU A 85 -2.46 -14.76 12.28
C LEU A 85 -2.14 -16.08 12.96
N ASP A 86 -1.72 -17.07 12.19
CA ASP A 86 -1.30 -18.38 12.71
C ASP A 86 0.03 -18.27 13.48
N MET A 87 -0.02 -17.70 14.68
CA MET A 87 1.13 -17.52 15.57
C MET A 87 0.69 -17.36 17.04
N SER A 88 1.60 -17.63 17.98
CA SER A 88 1.36 -17.41 19.40
C SER A 88 1.41 -15.92 19.77
N GLU A 89 0.80 -15.58 20.92
CA GLU A 89 0.84 -14.21 21.43
C GLU A 89 2.28 -13.70 21.64
N THR A 90 3.17 -14.54 22.20
CA THR A 90 4.58 -14.20 22.41
C THR A 90 5.28 -13.86 21.09
N THR A 91 4.99 -14.60 20.03
CA THR A 91 5.54 -14.37 18.69
C THR A 91 5.00 -13.06 18.10
N LEU A 92 3.70 -12.80 18.21
CA LEU A 92 3.12 -11.52 17.77
C LEU A 92 3.75 -10.34 18.51
N GLN A 93 3.88 -10.42 19.84
CA GLN A 93 4.50 -9.37 20.64
C GLN A 93 5.97 -9.14 20.27
N LYS A 94 6.72 -10.22 19.99
CA LYS A 94 8.10 -10.12 19.50
C LYS A 94 8.16 -9.40 18.17
N HIS A 95 7.35 -9.80 17.18
CA HIS A 95 7.36 -9.16 15.87
C HIS A 95 6.94 -7.69 15.91
N ILE A 96 5.97 -7.34 16.76
CA ILE A 96 5.60 -5.94 16.97
C ILE A 96 6.76 -5.14 17.56
N ARG A 97 7.46 -5.67 18.58
CA ARG A 97 8.66 -5.03 19.15
C ARG A 97 9.77 -4.86 18.11
N ASP A 98 9.99 -5.87 17.28
CA ASP A 98 10.99 -5.80 16.21
C ASP A 98 10.60 -4.74 15.16
N LEU A 99 9.31 -4.64 14.80
CA LEU A 99 8.80 -3.62 13.89
C LEU A 99 8.96 -2.20 14.46
N GLU A 100 8.79 -2.03 15.77
CA GLU A 100 9.07 -0.76 16.47
C GLU A 100 10.57 -0.43 16.44
N ALA A 101 11.43 -1.39 16.79
CA ALA A 101 12.88 -1.22 16.78
C ALA A 101 13.41 -0.88 15.38
N GLN A 102 12.81 -1.47 14.34
CA GLN A 102 13.12 -1.17 12.95
C GLN A 102 12.51 0.16 12.46
N GLY A 103 11.65 0.80 13.25
CA GLY A 103 11.01 2.08 12.95
C GLY A 103 9.89 2.00 11.92
N PHE A 104 9.20 0.87 11.81
CA PHE A 104 8.01 0.74 10.95
C PHE A 104 6.75 1.27 11.62
N LEU A 105 6.61 1.08 12.93
CA LEU A 105 5.44 1.50 13.67
C LEU A 105 5.81 1.97 15.07
N ARG A 106 4.87 2.63 15.76
CA ARG A 106 4.94 2.95 17.18
C ARG A 106 3.62 2.60 17.85
N ARG A 107 3.66 1.93 19.00
CA ARG A 107 2.46 1.73 19.82
C ARG A 107 2.20 2.88 20.77
N GLU A 108 0.92 3.11 21.01
CA GLU A 108 0.42 3.94 22.09
C GLU A 108 -0.60 3.13 22.90
N GLN A 109 -0.29 2.92 24.17
CA GLN A 109 -1.14 2.18 25.09
C GLN A 109 -2.33 3.06 25.46
N GLN A 110 -3.54 2.59 25.17
CA GLN A 110 -4.74 3.26 25.66
C GLN A 110 -5.04 2.82 27.09
N THR A 111 -5.57 3.76 27.88
CA THR A 111 -6.26 3.49 29.13
C THR A 111 -7.76 3.67 28.92
N THR A 112 -8.56 2.79 29.50
CA THR A 112 -10.02 2.89 29.48
C THR A 112 -10.46 3.94 30.50
N ALA A 113 -11.71 4.39 30.40
CA ALA A 113 -12.31 5.30 31.39
C ALA A 113 -12.33 4.70 32.81
N ALA A 114 -12.26 3.38 32.94
CA ALA A 114 -12.20 2.66 34.22
C ALA A 114 -10.76 2.54 34.78
N GLY A 115 -9.74 3.00 34.04
CA GLY A 115 -8.34 2.91 34.44
C GLY A 115 -7.61 1.64 33.97
N ASP A 116 -8.30 0.72 33.30
CA ASP A 116 -7.71 -0.50 32.75
C ASP A 116 -6.94 -0.23 31.44
N PHE A 117 -6.11 -1.19 31.03
CA PHE A 117 -5.43 -1.12 29.73
C PHE A 117 -6.37 -1.49 28.58
N GLY A 118 -6.57 -0.55 27.65
CA GLY A 118 -7.32 -0.74 26.42
C GLY A 118 -6.48 -1.39 25.29
N SER A 119 -7.07 -1.45 24.10
CA SER A 119 -6.34 -1.90 22.90
C SER A 119 -5.30 -0.85 22.50
N ASN A 120 -4.14 -1.31 22.04
CA ASN A 120 -3.08 -0.41 21.59
C ASN A 120 -3.46 0.28 20.29
N ILE A 121 -3.13 1.56 20.18
CA ILE A 121 -3.09 2.26 18.90
C ILE A 121 -1.73 2.00 18.24
N TYR A 122 -1.73 1.73 16.93
CA TYR A 122 -0.54 1.50 16.14
C TYR A 122 -0.35 2.62 15.12
N HIS A 123 0.66 3.47 15.33
CA HIS A 123 1.01 4.56 14.42
C HIS A 123 1.95 4.04 13.31
N LEU A 124 1.55 4.17 12.05
CA LEU A 124 2.26 3.61 10.88
C LEU A 124 3.08 4.64 10.10
N ASP A 125 3.35 5.81 10.68
CA ASP A 125 4.11 6.88 10.01
C ASP A 125 5.52 6.45 9.59
N GLY A 126 6.13 5.55 10.39
CA GLY A 126 7.43 4.96 10.10
C GLY A 126 7.44 4.18 8.79
N LEU A 127 6.43 3.33 8.59
CA LEU A 127 6.20 2.59 7.35
C LEU A 127 6.04 3.57 6.18
N VAL A 128 5.19 4.59 6.31
CA VAL A 128 4.96 5.59 5.25
C VAL A 128 6.26 6.28 4.85
N ARG A 129 7.06 6.72 5.82
CA ARG A 129 8.38 7.35 5.54
C ARG A 129 9.32 6.42 4.79
N LYS A 130 9.41 5.14 5.20
CA LYS A 130 10.26 4.15 4.53
C LYS A 130 9.80 3.88 3.10
N LEU A 131 8.50 3.79 2.86
CA LEU A 131 7.95 3.60 1.50
C LEU A 131 8.22 4.81 0.61
N LYS A 132 8.05 6.03 1.13
CA LYS A 132 8.40 7.26 0.38
C LYS A 132 9.87 7.32 0.02
N LYS A 133 10.77 6.85 0.90
CA LYS A 133 12.21 6.77 0.61
C LYS A 133 12.53 5.78 -0.52
N LEU A 134 11.72 4.75 -0.71
CA LEU A 134 11.88 3.78 -1.79
C LEU A 134 11.24 4.24 -3.11
N ALA A 135 10.29 5.17 -3.08
CA ALA A 135 9.52 5.55 -4.26
C ALA A 135 10.37 5.98 -5.47
N PRO A 136 11.43 6.80 -5.33
CA PRO A 136 12.25 7.22 -6.46
C PRO A 136 12.81 6.05 -7.27
N ASP A 137 13.34 5.03 -6.61
CA ASP A 137 13.92 3.86 -7.29
C ASP A 137 12.88 3.08 -8.11
N PHE A 138 11.61 3.09 -7.68
CA PHE A 138 10.51 2.47 -8.42
C PHE A 138 10.02 3.35 -9.57
N ASP A 139 10.18 4.67 -9.44
CA ASP A 139 9.88 5.62 -10.51
C ASP A 139 10.94 5.53 -11.62
N ASP A 140 12.21 5.42 -11.26
CA ASP A 140 13.32 5.17 -12.18
C ASP A 140 13.11 3.86 -12.95
N GLU A 141 12.78 2.77 -12.24
CA GLU A 141 12.44 1.48 -12.84
C GLU A 141 11.28 1.58 -13.85
N ARG A 142 10.25 2.37 -13.52
CA ARG A 142 9.10 2.60 -14.41
C ARG A 142 9.52 3.36 -15.66
N ALA A 143 10.32 4.42 -15.50
CA ALA A 143 10.81 5.24 -16.60
C ALA A 143 11.70 4.42 -17.56
N GLU A 144 12.59 3.58 -17.01
CA GLU A 144 13.42 2.67 -17.79
C GLU A 144 12.59 1.67 -18.61
N ARG A 145 11.56 1.07 -17.98
CA ARG A 145 10.64 0.14 -18.67
C ARG A 145 9.86 0.82 -19.78
N GLU A 146 9.39 2.03 -19.54
CA GLU A 146 8.69 2.81 -20.56
C GLU A 146 9.63 3.18 -21.73
N ALA A 147 10.84 3.63 -21.45
CA ALA A 147 11.85 3.92 -22.46
C ALA A 147 12.22 2.67 -23.29
N ALA A 148 12.33 1.51 -22.64
CA ALA A 148 12.58 0.23 -23.32
C ALA A 148 11.40 -0.17 -24.23
N ARG A 149 10.17 0.03 -23.77
CA ARG A 149 8.94 -0.20 -24.55
C ARG A 149 8.91 0.72 -25.78
N GLN A 150 9.13 2.02 -25.60
CA GLN A 150 9.14 2.98 -26.70
C GLN A 150 10.21 2.67 -27.75
N LYS A 151 11.41 2.24 -27.34
CA LYS A 151 12.46 1.79 -28.27
C LYS A 151 12.02 0.59 -29.12
N THR A 152 11.14 -0.27 -28.60
CA THR A 152 10.68 -1.49 -29.26
C THR A 152 9.46 -1.24 -30.15
N GLU A 153 8.52 -0.40 -29.71
CA GLU A 153 7.26 -0.12 -30.43
C GLU A 153 7.42 0.92 -31.54
N ARG A 154 8.38 1.85 -31.44
CA ARG A 154 8.61 2.86 -32.49
C ARG A 154 9.47 2.32 -33.63
N PRO A 155 9.11 2.55 -34.90
CA PRO A 155 9.93 2.16 -36.04
C PRO A 155 11.36 2.69 -35.91
N ASN A 156 12.35 1.83 -36.20
CA ASN A 156 13.80 2.14 -36.21
C ASN A 156 14.40 2.65 -34.88
N ALA A 157 13.62 2.86 -33.82
CA ALA A 157 14.10 3.44 -32.56
C ALA A 157 15.16 2.55 -31.88
N ARG A 158 14.96 1.23 -31.88
CA ARG A 158 15.94 0.28 -31.33
C ARG A 158 17.23 0.19 -32.14
N ALA A 159 17.11 0.24 -33.48
CA ALA A 159 18.27 0.22 -34.38
C ALA A 159 19.11 1.49 -34.19
N ASN A 160 18.46 2.65 -34.12
CA ASN A 160 19.11 3.94 -33.88
C ASN A 160 19.80 3.98 -32.51
N ALA A 161 19.17 3.46 -31.46
CA ALA A 161 19.77 3.39 -30.13
C ALA A 161 21.02 2.48 -30.10
N ARG A 162 21.01 1.35 -30.82
CA ARG A 162 22.19 0.46 -30.94
C ARG A 162 23.33 1.15 -31.70
N ALA A 163 23.02 1.82 -32.80
CA ALA A 163 24.02 2.56 -33.58
C ALA A 163 24.66 3.70 -32.77
N ALA A 164 23.87 4.43 -31.98
CA ALA A 164 24.38 5.47 -31.08
C ALA A 164 25.31 4.90 -29.99
N ALA A 165 24.91 3.79 -29.35
CA ALA A 165 25.74 3.13 -28.34
C ALA A 165 27.06 2.59 -28.91
N ALA A 166 27.06 2.07 -30.15
CA ALA A 166 28.26 1.62 -30.83
C ALA A 166 29.23 2.78 -31.13
N LYS A 167 28.71 3.94 -31.55
CA LYS A 167 29.51 5.16 -31.76
C LYS A 167 30.14 5.67 -30.46
N GLN A 168 29.39 5.65 -29.35
CA GLN A 168 29.90 6.08 -28.04
C GLN A 168 31.05 5.18 -27.57
N ARG A 169 30.92 3.85 -27.69
CA ARG A 169 32.00 2.91 -27.33
C ARG A 169 33.26 3.10 -28.17
N ALA A 170 33.12 3.40 -29.47
CA ALA A 170 34.25 3.68 -30.35
C ALA A 170 34.93 5.02 -30.05
N THR A 171 34.23 5.98 -29.45
CA THR A 171 34.81 7.28 -29.06
C THR A 171 35.51 7.22 -27.71
N THR A 172 34.95 6.52 -26.73
CA THR A 172 35.65 6.29 -25.44
C THR A 172 36.93 5.47 -25.63
N ALA A 173 36.90 4.41 -26.43
CA ALA A 173 38.09 3.60 -26.71
C ALA A 173 39.23 4.37 -27.41
N LYS A 174 38.92 5.50 -28.06
CA LYS A 174 39.91 6.35 -28.75
C LYS A 174 40.43 7.51 -27.87
N THR A 175 39.89 7.66 -26.66
CA THR A 175 40.27 8.72 -25.71
C THR A 175 41.08 8.15 -24.54
N GLU A 176 41.16 6.82 -24.43
CA GLU A 176 41.94 6.08 -23.41
C GLU A 176 43.29 5.55 -23.94
N ASP A 177 43.61 5.77 -25.23
CA ASP A 177 44.92 5.60 -25.89
C ASP A 177 45.57 6.97 -26.14
#